data_AF-A0A815VW98-F1
#
_entry.id   AF-A0A815VW98-F1
#
_cell.length_a   1.000
_cell.length_b   1.000
_cell.length_c   1.000
_cell.angle_alpha   90.00
_cell.angle_beta   90.00
_cell.angle_gamma   90.00
#
_symmetry.space_group_name_H-M   'P 1'
#
loop_
_entity.id
_entity.type
_entity.pdbx_description
1 polymer ?
#
loop_
_entity_poly.entity_id
_entity_poly.type
_entity_poly.pdbx_seq_one_letter_code
_entity_poly.pdbx_strand_id
1 'polypeptide(L)'
;MSSFLAVLSHWIADILVHKPDMPLYPNANTKYGLALWQSIPVQTWLGELMLILIVIGLMVDHYGFKKARFPLILLVSIHLLNYPGLPTNTTYALGKNFQNNPLLLRFSVGIAFIAANLVPALLVSKHLDTDDGHKRY
;
A
#
# COMPACT_ATOMS: atom_id res chain seq x y z
N MET A 1 17.37 19.91 -16.42
CA MET A 1 18.32 18.97 -15.80
C MET A 1 17.67 17.99 -14.81
N SER A 2 16.62 18.36 -14.07
CA SER A 2 15.99 17.52 -13.04
C SER A 2 15.25 16.28 -13.58
N SER A 3 14.63 16.35 -14.75
CA SER A 3 13.84 15.24 -15.30
C SER A 3 14.68 14.01 -15.64
N PHE A 4 15.90 14.19 -16.15
CA PHE A 4 16.80 13.07 -16.45
C PHE A 4 17.21 12.32 -15.18
N LEU A 5 17.56 13.07 -14.12
CA LEU A 5 17.90 12.49 -12.82
C LEU A 5 16.72 11.72 -12.22
N ALA A 6 15.50 12.25 -12.33
CA ALA A 6 14.30 11.58 -11.84
C ALA A 6 14.01 10.27 -12.60
N VAL A 7 14.16 10.27 -13.93
CA VAL A 7 13.99 9.06 -14.76
C VAL A 7 15.04 8.01 -14.40
N LEU A 8 16.30 8.41 -14.26
CA LEU A 8 17.37 7.48 -13.89
C LEU A 8 17.20 6.93 -12.46
N SER A 9 16.83 7.78 -11.50
CA SER A 9 16.61 7.33 -10.12
C SER A 9 15.42 6.39 -10.01
N HIS A 10 14.34 6.66 -10.74
CA HIS A 10 13.17 5.79 -10.78
C HIS A 10 13.52 4.44 -11.40
N TRP A 11 14.25 4.42 -12.51
CA TRP A 11 14.67 3.16 -13.14
C TRP A 11 15.57 2.30 -12.23
N ILE A 12 16.50 2.92 -11.50
CA ILE A 12 17.32 2.20 -10.51
C ILE A 12 16.44 1.64 -9.37
N ALA A 13 15.50 2.45 -8.87
CA ALA A 13 14.57 2.00 -7.83
C ALA A 13 13.72 0.82 -8.31
N ASP A 14 13.29 0.82 -9.57
CA ASP A 14 12.52 -0.26 -10.17
C ASP A 14 13.31 -1.57 -10.19
N ILE A 15 14.60 -1.55 -10.55
CA ILE A 15 15.44 -2.76 -10.52
C ILE A 15 15.50 -3.39 -9.13
N LEU A 16 15.60 -2.59 -8.08
CA LEU A 16 15.66 -3.11 -6.72
C LEU A 16 14.33 -3.81 -6.36
N VAL A 17 13.21 -3.18 -6.70
CA VAL A 17 11.87 -3.59 -6.29
C VAL A 17 11.30 -4.73 -7.14
N HIS A 18 11.52 -4.70 -8.45
CA HIS A 18 10.96 -5.67 -9.38
C HIS A 18 11.57 -7.06 -9.23
N LYS A 19 10.75 -8.08 -9.45
CA LYS A 19 11.24 -9.42 -9.78
C LYS A 19 11.95 -9.40 -11.14
N PRO A 20 12.66 -10.46 -11.57
CA PRO A 20 13.36 -10.48 -12.87
C PRO A 20 12.42 -10.42 -14.09
N ASP A 21 11.71 -9.31 -14.28
CA ASP A 21 10.70 -9.10 -15.31
C ASP A 21 10.98 -7.86 -16.19
N MET A 22 11.97 -7.05 -15.86
CA MET A 22 12.23 -5.77 -16.53
C MET A 22 13.31 -5.88 -17.62
N PRO A 23 12.98 -5.75 -18.92
CA PRO A 23 13.97 -5.73 -20.00
C PRO A 23 14.67 -4.37 -20.07
N LEU A 24 15.96 -4.36 -20.42
CA LEU A 24 16.74 -3.11 -20.56
C LEU A 24 16.32 -2.28 -21.78
N TYR A 25 15.91 -2.96 -22.85
CA TYR A 25 15.45 -2.35 -24.10
C TYR A 25 14.40 -3.27 -24.75
N PRO A 26 13.57 -2.77 -25.67
CA PRO A 26 12.58 -3.58 -26.36
C PRO A 26 13.21 -4.84 -26.99
N ASN A 27 12.60 -6.01 -26.79
CA ASN A 27 13.08 -7.32 -27.24
C ASN A 27 14.39 -7.84 -26.58
N ALA A 28 14.84 -7.25 -25.48
CA ALA A 28 15.94 -7.84 -24.71
C ALA A 28 15.52 -9.19 -24.09
N ASN A 29 16.36 -10.22 -24.28
CA ASN A 29 16.15 -11.53 -23.66
C ASN A 29 16.47 -11.52 -22.15
N THR A 30 17.43 -10.68 -21.75
CA THR A 30 17.85 -10.55 -20.35
C THR A 30 16.88 -9.62 -19.60
N LYS A 31 16.35 -10.12 -18.49
CA LYS A 31 15.47 -9.37 -17.59
C LYS A 31 16.17 -9.10 -16.27
N TYR A 32 15.99 -7.90 -15.75
CA TYR A 32 16.57 -7.42 -14.51
C TYR A 32 15.49 -7.27 -13.43
N GLY A 33 15.93 -7.37 -12.18
CA GLY A 33 15.08 -7.25 -10.99
C GLY A 33 15.69 -8.04 -9.83
N LEU A 34 15.78 -7.43 -8.66
CA LEU A 34 16.36 -8.04 -7.47
C LEU A 34 15.33 -8.59 -6.48
N ALA A 35 14.04 -8.36 -6.73
CA ALA A 35 12.95 -8.81 -5.87
C ALA A 35 13.21 -8.46 -4.40
N LEU A 36 13.63 -7.22 -4.11
CA LEU A 36 14.11 -6.82 -2.78
C LEU A 36 13.09 -7.15 -1.69
N TRP A 37 11.81 -6.81 -1.90
CA TRP A 37 10.75 -7.07 -0.93
C TRP A 37 10.53 -8.56 -0.65
N GLN A 38 10.76 -9.43 -1.62
CA GLN A 38 10.65 -10.88 -1.47
C GLN A 38 11.91 -11.51 -0.87
N SER A 39 13.06 -10.85 -1.04
CA SER A 39 14.36 -11.34 -0.58
C SER A 39 14.57 -11.10 0.92
N ILE A 40 13.95 -10.06 1.47
CA ILE A 40 14.06 -9.67 2.88
C ILE A 40 12.68 -9.38 3.52
N PRO A 41 11.72 -10.33 3.45
CA PRO A 41 10.31 -10.07 3.74
C PRO A 41 10.07 -9.68 5.21
N VAL A 42 10.86 -10.22 6.14
CA VAL A 42 10.77 -9.87 7.57
C VAL A 42 11.28 -8.45 7.80
N GLN A 43 12.40 -8.07 7.18
CA GLN A 43 12.96 -6.72 7.31
C GLN A 43 12.03 -5.68 6.69
N THR A 44 11.43 -5.99 5.55
CA THR A 44 10.39 -5.16 4.92
C THR A 44 9.20 -4.96 5.84
N TRP A 45 8.67 -6.05 6.42
CA TRP A 45 7.56 -6.00 7.37
C TRP A 45 7.91 -5.15 8.59
N LEU A 46 9.12 -5.28 9.16
CA LEU A 46 9.57 -4.41 10.27
C LEU A 46 9.69 -2.94 9.86
N GLY A 47 10.12 -2.66 8.64
CA GLY A 47 10.15 -1.30 8.09
C GLY A 47 8.76 -0.69 7.96
N GLU A 48 7.78 -1.47 7.46
CA GLU A 48 6.37 -1.08 7.45
C GLU A 48 5.87 -0.79 8.87
N LEU A 49 6.15 -1.66 9.84
CA LEU A 49 5.74 -1.46 11.24
C LEU A 49 6.25 -0.12 11.79
N MET A 50 7.51 0.23 11.54
CA MET A 50 8.05 1.52 11.97
C MET A 50 7.31 2.70 11.35
N LEU A 51 7.06 2.69 10.04
CA LEU A 51 6.31 3.74 9.36
C LEU A 51 4.88 3.85 9.90
N ILE A 52 4.24 2.73 10.17
CA ILE A 52 2.91 2.68 10.76
C ILE A 52 2.94 3.34 12.13
N LEU A 53 3.83 2.96 13.03
CA LEU A 53 3.94 3.55 14.37
C LEU A 53 4.13 5.07 14.31
N ILE A 54 4.91 5.58 13.35
CA ILE A 54 5.06 7.02 13.11
C ILE A 54 3.72 7.65 12.71
N VAL A 55 3.02 7.07 11.72
CA VAL A 55 1.69 7.54 11.29
C VAL A 55 0.67 7.48 12.42
N ILE A 56 0.70 6.44 13.26
CA ILE A 56 -0.16 6.35 14.45
C ILE A 56 0.08 7.54 15.36
N GLY A 57 1.35 7.82 15.70
CA GLY A 57 1.73 8.96 16.53
C GLY A 57 1.21 10.28 15.97
N LEU A 58 1.48 10.54 14.69
CA LEU A 58 1.06 11.76 14.01
C LEU A 58 -0.46 11.90 13.93
N MET A 59 -1.19 10.81 13.64
CA MET A 59 -2.65 10.83 13.55
C MET A 59 -3.30 11.06 14.92
N VAL A 60 -2.80 10.40 15.96
CA VAL A 60 -3.35 10.56 17.32
C VAL A 60 -3.09 11.97 17.83
N ASP A 61 -1.90 12.54 17.56
CA ASP A 61 -1.55 13.89 17.97
C ASP A 61 -2.40 14.95 17.24
N HIS A 62 -2.61 14.78 15.93
CA HIS A 62 -3.35 15.76 15.12
C HIS A 62 -4.89 15.66 15.25
N TYR A 63 -5.45 14.45 15.25
CA TYR A 63 -6.90 14.24 15.20
C TYR A 63 -7.51 13.79 16.54
N GLY A 64 -6.68 13.34 17.49
CA GLY A 64 -7.12 12.67 18.70
C GLY A 64 -7.57 11.22 18.46
N PHE A 65 -7.37 10.37 19.46
CA PHE A 65 -7.60 8.92 19.36
C PHE A 65 -9.03 8.54 18.89
N LYS A 66 -10.07 9.25 19.37
CA LYS A 66 -11.47 8.93 19.01
C LYS A 66 -11.76 9.05 17.52
N LYS A 67 -11.15 10.04 16.84
CA LYS A 67 -11.29 10.23 15.39
C LYS A 67 -10.34 9.31 14.62
N ALA A 68 -9.14 9.07 15.14
CA ALA A 68 -8.13 8.23 14.50
C ALA A 68 -8.40 6.71 14.61
N ARG A 69 -9.21 6.23 15.56
CA ARG A 69 -9.33 4.78 15.83
C ARG A 69 -9.67 3.91 14.62
N PHE A 70 -10.55 4.35 13.72
CA PHE A 70 -10.96 3.55 12.57
C PHE A 70 -9.84 3.40 11.52
N PRO A 71 -9.19 4.47 11.03
CA PRO A 71 -8.04 4.31 10.15
C PRO A 71 -6.91 3.56 10.83
N LEU A 72 -6.67 3.73 12.13
CA LEU A 72 -5.66 2.96 12.87
C LEU A 72 -5.95 1.46 12.87
N ILE A 73 -7.19 1.05 13.19
CA ILE A 73 -7.61 -0.35 13.16
C ILE A 73 -7.38 -0.93 11.77
N LEU A 74 -7.77 -0.21 10.70
CA LEU A 74 -7.55 -0.65 9.33
C LEU A 74 -6.07 -0.85 9.01
N LEU A 75 -5.23 0.14 9.34
CA LEU A 75 -3.79 0.13 9.05
C LEU A 75 -3.08 -1.03 9.77
N VAL A 76 -3.37 -1.20 11.07
CA VAL A 76 -2.83 -2.30 11.88
C VAL A 76 -3.32 -3.64 11.35
N SER A 77 -4.59 -3.75 10.96
CA SER A 77 -5.15 -5.00 10.42
C SER A 77 -4.46 -5.41 9.12
N ILE A 78 -4.29 -4.48 8.18
CA ILE A 78 -3.59 -4.74 6.91
C ILE A 78 -2.17 -5.22 7.17
N HIS A 79 -1.45 -4.56 8.09
CA HIS A 79 -0.08 -4.92 8.40
C HIS A 79 0.07 -6.31 9.04
N LEU A 80 -0.84 -6.67 9.96
CA LEU A 80 -0.88 -8.00 10.56
C LEU A 80 -1.24 -9.08 9.52
N LEU A 81 -2.15 -8.78 8.60
CA LEU A 81 -2.51 -9.67 7.49
C LEU A 81 -1.37 -9.83 6.48
N ASN A 82 -0.41 -8.90 6.45
CA ASN A 82 0.78 -8.96 5.61
C ASN A 82 1.97 -9.68 6.29
N TYR A 83 1.76 -10.36 7.42
CA TYR A 83 2.85 -11.04 8.13
C TYR A 83 3.47 -12.17 7.28
N PRO A 84 4.79 -12.14 7.01
CA PRO A 84 5.45 -13.12 6.13
C PRO A 84 5.36 -14.57 6.61
N GLY A 85 5.18 -14.79 7.91
CA GLY A 85 5.09 -16.11 8.52
C GLY A 85 3.68 -16.70 8.58
N LEU A 86 2.69 -16.06 7.96
CA LEU A 86 1.34 -16.63 7.88
C LEU A 86 1.37 -17.98 7.14
N PRO A 87 0.68 -19.01 7.64
CA PRO A 87 0.62 -20.31 6.97
C PRO A 87 0.20 -20.16 5.51
N THR A 88 1.08 -20.57 4.59
CA THR A 88 0.83 -20.42 3.15
C THR A 88 -0.38 -21.24 2.69
N ASN A 89 -0.79 -22.27 3.42
CA ASN A 89 -1.96 -23.08 3.09
C ASN A 89 -3.30 -22.30 3.16
N THR A 90 -3.45 -21.30 4.03
CA THR A 90 -4.68 -20.50 4.12
C THR A 90 -4.71 -19.38 3.09
N THR A 91 -3.60 -18.67 2.87
CA THR A 91 -3.48 -17.63 1.83
C THR A 91 -3.49 -18.21 0.41
N TYR A 92 -2.87 -19.36 0.19
CA TYR A 92 -2.88 -20.07 -1.09
C TYR A 92 -4.25 -20.70 -1.39
N ALA A 93 -4.96 -21.25 -0.38
CA ALA A 93 -6.32 -21.76 -0.58
C ALA A 93 -7.33 -20.65 -0.87
N LEU A 94 -7.29 -19.54 -0.14
CA LEU A 94 -8.10 -18.35 -0.44
C LEU A 94 -7.75 -17.79 -1.81
N GLY A 95 -6.47 -17.54 -2.09
CA GLY A 95 -5.99 -17.02 -3.37
C GLY A 95 -6.35 -17.90 -4.57
N LYS A 96 -6.26 -19.23 -4.44
CA LYS A 96 -6.68 -20.19 -5.47
C LYS A 96 -8.19 -20.17 -5.70
N ASN A 97 -9.00 -20.07 -4.63
CA ASN A 97 -10.45 -19.93 -4.74
C ASN A 97 -10.85 -18.61 -5.43
N PHE A 98 -10.13 -17.51 -5.17
CA PHE A 98 -10.34 -16.23 -5.87
C PHE A 98 -9.86 -16.27 -7.32
N GLN A 99 -8.69 -16.86 -7.62
CA GLN A 99 -8.19 -17.01 -8.99
C GLN A 99 -9.09 -17.87 -9.88
N ASN A 100 -9.72 -18.90 -9.31
CA ASN A 100 -10.65 -19.77 -10.03
C ASN A 100 -12.00 -19.09 -10.34
N ASN A 101 -12.27 -17.92 -9.76
CA ASN A 101 -13.51 -17.18 -9.99
C ASN A 101 -13.21 -15.70 -10.33
N PRO A 102 -12.95 -15.38 -11.61
CA PRO A 102 -12.43 -14.08 -12.03
C PRO A 102 -13.38 -12.92 -11.72
N LEU A 103 -14.68 -13.19 -11.57
CA LEU A 103 -15.67 -12.21 -11.18
C LEU A 103 -15.49 -11.83 -9.70
N LEU A 104 -15.39 -12.84 -8.82
CA LEU A 104 -15.15 -12.67 -7.39
C LEU A 104 -13.83 -11.93 -7.12
N LEU A 105 -12.75 -12.26 -7.84
CA LEU A 105 -11.48 -11.55 -7.74
C LEU A 105 -11.60 -10.07 -8.10
N ARG A 106 -12.26 -9.74 -9.22
CA ARG A 106 -12.47 -8.35 -9.68
C ARG A 106 -13.33 -7.55 -8.71
N PHE A 107 -14.39 -8.14 -8.16
CA PHE A 107 -15.22 -7.48 -7.14
C PHE A 107 -14.46 -7.26 -5.84
N SER A 108 -13.69 -8.24 -5.38
CA SER A 108 -12.91 -8.15 -4.13
C SER A 108 -11.85 -7.05 -4.21
N VAL A 109 -11.11 -7.02 -5.32
CA VAL A 109 -10.10 -5.97 -5.58
C VAL A 109 -10.76 -4.61 -5.77
N GLY A 110 -11.89 -4.53 -6.47
CA GLY A 110 -12.65 -3.29 -6.64
C GLY A 110 -13.14 -2.71 -5.32
N ILE A 111 -13.72 -3.55 -4.44
CA ILE A 111 -14.16 -3.15 -3.10
C ILE A 111 -12.98 -2.71 -2.25
N ALA A 112 -11.89 -3.47 -2.24
CA ALA A 112 -10.68 -3.12 -1.50
C ALA A 112 -10.08 -1.80 -1.98
N PHE A 113 -10.04 -1.56 -3.29
CA PHE A 113 -9.54 -0.32 -3.89
C PHE A 113 -10.43 0.89 -3.56
N ILE A 114 -11.76 0.74 -3.66
CA ILE A 114 -12.72 1.80 -3.30
C ILE A 114 -12.66 2.08 -1.80
N ALA A 115 -12.61 1.05 -0.95
CA ALA A 115 -12.50 1.22 0.49
C ALA A 115 -11.19 1.90 0.90
N ALA A 116 -10.07 1.54 0.27
CA ALA A 116 -8.75 2.08 0.59
C ALA A 116 -8.56 3.53 0.10
N ASN A 117 -9.19 3.93 -1.00
CA ASN A 117 -8.95 5.24 -1.63
C ASN A 117 -10.12 6.20 -1.49
N LEU A 118 -11.36 5.75 -1.73
CA LEU A 118 -12.54 6.62 -1.79
C LEU A 118 -13.05 6.99 -0.40
N VAL A 119 -13.03 6.06 0.56
CA VAL A 119 -13.54 6.32 1.91
C VAL A 119 -12.69 7.37 2.64
N PRO A 120 -11.35 7.30 2.66
CA PRO A 120 -10.54 8.36 3.23
C PRO A 120 -10.72 9.70 2.51
N ALA A 121 -10.77 9.70 1.17
CA ALA A 121 -10.97 10.93 0.38
C ALA A 121 -12.31 11.62 0.70
N LEU A 122 -13.40 10.85 0.83
CA LEU A 122 -14.71 11.39 1.19
C LEU A 122 -14.74 11.92 2.63
N LEU A 123 -14.09 11.22 3.57
CA LEU A 123 -14.02 11.67 4.96
C LEU A 123 -13.21 12.97 5.11
N VAL A 124 -12.09 13.09 4.39
CA VAL A 124 -11.30 14.32 4.35
C VAL A 124 -12.09 15.45 3.70
N SER A 125 -12.75 15.20 2.56
CA SER A 125 -13.54 16.24 1.87
C SER A 125 -14.65 16.82 2.75
N LYS A 126 -15.33 15.97 3.54
CA LYS A 126 -16.37 16.42 4.47
C LYS A 126 -15.83 17.22 5.65
N HIS A 127 -14.58 16.99 6.07
CA HIS A 127 -13.99 17.76 7.17
C HIS A 127 -13.51 19.14 6.71
N LEU A 128 -13.01 19.23 5.48
CA LEU A 128 -12.59 20.51 4.89
C LEU A 128 -13.80 21.45 4.68
N ASP A 129 -14.95 20.92 4.26
CA ASP A 129 -16.17 21.71 4.07
C ASP A 129 -16.74 22.28 5.39
N THR A 130 -16.51 21.60 6.52
CA THR A 130 -16.98 22.08 7.83
C THR A 130 -16.15 23.21 8.43
N ASP A 131 -14.87 23.33 8.05
CA ASP A 131 -13.98 24.39 8.58
C ASP A 131 -14.12 25.73 7.83
N ASP A 132 -14.59 25.72 6.57
CA ASP A 132 -14.81 26.94 5.78
C ASP A 132 -16.12 27.68 6.12
N GLY A 133 -17.05 27.02 6.82
CA GLY A 133 -18.34 27.60 7.21
C GLY A 133 -18.26 28.66 8.33
N HIS A 134 -17.14 28.77 9.04
CA HIS A 134 -17.00 29.67 10.20
C HIS A 134 -16.12 30.91 9.94
N LYS A 135 -15.62 31.14 8.72
CA LYS A 135 -14.75 32.29 8.38
C LYS A 135 -15.39 33.37 7.50
N ARG A 136 -16.71 33.33 7.29
CA ARG A 136 -17.45 34.48 6.75
C ARG A 136 -18.38 34.96 7.85
N TYR A 137 -17.98 36.00 8.56
CA TYR A 137 -18.74 37.14 9.13
C TYR A 137 -17.86 37.84 10.17
#